data_AF-A0A2H6BDP1-F1
#
_entry.id   AF-A0A2H6BDP1-F1
#
_cell.length_a   1.000
_cell.length_b   1.000
_cell.length_c   1.000
_cell.angle_alpha   90.00
_cell.angle_beta   90.00
_cell.angle_gamma   90.00
#
_symmetry.space_group_name_H-M   'P 1'
#
loop_
_entity.id
_entity.type
_entity.pdbx_description
1 polymer ?
#
loop_
_entity_poly.entity_id
_entity_poly.type
_entity_poly.pdbx_seq_one_letter_code
_entity_poly.pdbx_strand_id
1 'polypeptide(L)'
;MRIAVPLNCFSGVAVRVAPGEKPECDRVEVVLAHRDRALDVPLHESAPGGDGLAEWKSWGRALKLPLLVEELDGRRSTPAKLLGLVEVGRPRPRRRHSLLAGRRPRFLVKRRTGKLTASTPVLRGEREIIARN
;
A
#
# COMPACT_ATOMS: atom_id res chain seq x y z
N MET A 1 -9.69 -22.87 -26.92
CA MET A 1 -9.19 -23.29 -25.59
C MET A 1 -9.40 -22.12 -24.63
N ARG A 2 -10.13 -22.31 -23.53
CA ARG A 2 -10.45 -21.26 -22.55
C ARG A 2 -9.84 -21.67 -21.21
N ILE A 3 -8.94 -20.85 -20.67
CA ILE A 3 -8.32 -21.07 -19.35
C ILE A 3 -8.95 -20.06 -18.38
N ALA A 4 -9.37 -20.54 -17.21
CA ALA A 4 -9.79 -19.68 -16.12
C ALA A 4 -8.60 -19.48 -15.16
N VAL A 5 -8.09 -18.26 -15.08
CA VAL A 5 -7.01 -17.90 -14.15
C VAL A 5 -7.61 -17.09 -12.99
N PRO A 6 -7.45 -17.54 -11.74
CA PRO A 6 -7.91 -16.77 -10.58
C PRO A 6 -7.23 -15.41 -10.45
N LEU A 7 -7.95 -14.40 -9.94
CA LEU A 7 -7.43 -13.02 -9.84
C LEU A 7 -6.19 -12.90 -8.92
N ASN A 8 -6.05 -13.79 -7.93
CA ASN A 8 -4.90 -13.80 -7.01
C ASN A 8 -3.59 -14.32 -7.65
N CYS A 9 -3.64 -14.87 -8.87
CA CYS A 9 -2.45 -15.25 -9.63
C CYS A 9 -1.78 -14.05 -10.31
N PHE A 10 -2.48 -12.92 -10.41
CA PHE A 10 -1.95 -11.69 -11.00
C PHE A 10 -1.15 -10.90 -9.96
N SER A 11 0.02 -10.43 -10.39
CA SER A 11 0.93 -9.61 -9.59
C SER A 11 0.46 -8.17 -9.39
N GLY A 12 -0.38 -7.65 -10.29
CA GLY A 12 -0.82 -6.27 -10.25
C GLY A 12 -1.46 -5.79 -11.54
N VAL A 13 -1.77 -4.50 -11.60
CA VAL A 13 -2.12 -3.79 -12.83
C VAL A 13 -0.89 -3.02 -13.27
N ALA A 14 -0.31 -3.38 -14.41
CA ALA A 14 0.89 -2.73 -14.94
C ALA A 14 0.54 -1.69 -16.01
N VAL A 15 1.30 -0.60 -16.05
CA VAL A 15 1.33 0.34 -17.17
C VAL A 15 2.69 0.24 -17.87
N ARG A 16 2.68 0.23 -19.20
CA ARG A 16 3.88 0.26 -20.04
C ARG A 16 3.71 1.18 -21.24
N VAL A 17 4.82 1.63 -21.80
CA VAL A 17 4.83 2.31 -23.10
C VAL A 17 5.28 1.29 -24.14
N ALA A 18 4.40 1.03 -25.12
CA ALA A 18 4.72 0.23 -26.29
C ALA A 18 5.22 1.17 -27.40
N PRO A 19 6.46 0.99 -27.89
CA PRO A 19 7.02 1.87 -28.92
C PRO A 19 6.29 1.65 -30.25
N GLY A 20 5.94 2.76 -30.91
CA GLY A 20 5.43 2.75 -32.28
C GLY A 20 6.56 2.72 -33.31
N GLU A 21 6.22 2.68 -34.60
CA GLU A 21 7.21 2.87 -35.68
C GLU A 21 7.88 4.24 -35.63
N LYS A 22 7.17 5.22 -35.08
CA LYS A 22 7.65 6.59 -34.81
C LYS A 22 7.28 6.96 -33.37
N PRO A 23 8.00 7.90 -32.73
CA PRO A 23 7.70 8.34 -31.37
C PRO A 23 6.27 8.86 -31.19
N GLU A 24 5.68 9.48 -32.22
CA GLU A 24 4.30 9.96 -32.17
C GLU A 24 3.26 8.82 -32.18
N CYS A 25 3.69 7.61 -32.53
CA CYS A 25 2.88 6.39 -32.57
C CYS A 25 3.06 5.51 -31.33
N ASP A 26 3.80 5.97 -30.32
CA ASP A 26 3.91 5.28 -29.04
C ASP A 26 2.53 5.11 -28.40
N ARG A 27 2.34 4.02 -27.66
CA ARG A 27 1.07 3.71 -27.00
C ARG A 27 1.28 3.42 -25.53
N VAL A 28 0.33 3.86 -24.72
CA VAL A 28 0.28 3.55 -23.30
C VAL A 28 -0.66 2.37 -23.14
N GLU A 29 -0.11 1.24 -22.70
CA GLU A 29 -0.86 0.01 -22.47
C GLU A 29 -1.02 -0.24 -20.97
N VAL A 30 -2.25 -0.56 -20.55
CA VAL A 30 -2.57 -1.02 -19.21
C VAL A 30 -2.91 -2.50 -19.29
N VAL A 31 -2.20 -3.31 -18.52
CA VAL A 31 -2.33 -4.77 -18.53
C VAL A 31 -2.55 -5.31 -17.12
N LEU A 32 -3.37 -6.35 -17.00
CA LEU A 32 -3.43 -7.18 -15.81
C LEU A 32 -2.23 -8.12 -15.82
N ALA A 33 -1.25 -7.82 -14.98
CA ALA A 33 0.08 -8.43 -15.03
C ALA A 33 0.11 -9.77 -14.30
N HIS A 34 0.32 -10.85 -15.04
CA HIS A 34 0.53 -12.19 -14.49
C HIS A 34 2.04 -12.48 -14.34
N ARG A 35 2.41 -13.43 -13.47
CA ARG A 35 3.83 -13.83 -13.32
C ARG A 35 4.41 -14.41 -14.61
N ASP A 36 3.60 -15.19 -15.32
CA ASP A 36 3.82 -15.63 -16.69
C ASP A 36 3.25 -14.60 -17.67
N ARG A 37 4.12 -14.05 -18.53
CA ARG A 37 3.80 -13.01 -19.52
C ARG A 37 2.80 -13.47 -20.57
N ALA A 38 2.76 -14.76 -20.89
CA ALA A 38 1.80 -15.30 -21.85
C ALA A 38 0.35 -15.23 -21.34
N LEU A 39 0.17 -14.97 -20.03
CA LEU A 39 -1.13 -14.85 -19.38
C LEU A 39 -1.46 -13.41 -18.99
N ASP A 40 -0.67 -12.42 -19.42
CA ASP A 40 -1.04 -11.01 -19.26
C ASP A 40 -2.33 -10.71 -20.03
N VAL A 41 -3.24 -9.93 -19.42
CA VAL A 41 -4.52 -9.57 -20.04
C VAL A 41 -4.55 -8.07 -20.35
N PRO A 42 -4.71 -7.66 -21.61
CA PRO A 42 -4.90 -6.24 -21.96
C PRO A 42 -6.17 -5.69 -21.32
N LEU A 43 -6.07 -4.56 -20.63
CA LEU A 43 -7.20 -3.87 -20.00
C LEU A 43 -7.56 -2.57 -20.72
N HIS A 44 -6.56 -1.82 -21.17
CA HIS A 44 -6.75 -0.55 -21.87
C HIS A 44 -5.52 -0.19 -22.71
N GLU A 45 -5.74 0.61 -23.75
CA GLU A 45 -4.72 1.14 -24.64
C GLU A 45 -5.09 2.58 -25.04
N SER A 46 -4.12 3.49 -24.95
CA SER A 46 -4.32 4.89 -25.33
C SER A 46 -3.08 5.47 -25.99
N ALA A 47 -3.25 6.58 -26.72
CA ALA A 47 -2.12 7.41 -27.15
C ALA A 47 -1.40 8.05 -25.94
N PRO A 48 -0.17 8.57 -26.12
CA PRO A 48 0.56 9.27 -25.07
C PRO A 48 -0.20 10.54 -24.67
N GLY A 49 -0.34 10.78 -23.37
CA GLY A 49 -1.15 11.90 -22.85
C GLY A 49 -2.66 11.67 -22.83
N GLY A 50 -3.14 10.50 -23.29
CA GLY A 50 -4.53 10.07 -23.12
C GLY A 50 -4.83 9.53 -21.71
N ASP A 51 -5.90 8.75 -21.60
CA ASP A 51 -6.46 8.32 -20.32
C ASP A 51 -5.75 7.12 -19.67
N GLY A 52 -4.68 6.57 -20.27
CA GLY A 52 -4.02 5.35 -19.79
C GLY A 52 -3.60 5.41 -18.31
N LEU A 53 -3.15 6.56 -17.79
CA LEU A 53 -2.83 6.71 -16.36
C LEU A 53 -4.07 6.74 -15.46
N ALA A 54 -5.20 7.27 -15.95
CA ALA A 54 -6.46 7.29 -15.21
C ALA A 54 -7.03 5.87 -15.14
N GLU A 55 -7.04 5.17 -16.28
CA GLU A 55 -7.48 3.77 -16.39
C GLU A 55 -6.62 2.83 -15.54
N TRP A 56 -5.30 2.99 -15.57
CA TRP A 56 -4.38 2.25 -14.71
C TRP A 56 -4.75 2.34 -13.22
N LYS A 57 -4.99 3.56 -12.73
CA LYS A 57 -5.42 3.79 -11.34
C LYS A 57 -6.83 3.26 -11.07
N SER A 58 -7.74 3.38 -12.03
CA SER A 58 -9.12 2.91 -11.95
C SER A 58 -9.17 1.39 -11.77
N TRP A 59 -8.47 0.65 -12.63
CA TRP A 59 -8.37 -0.80 -12.58
C TRP A 59 -7.70 -1.31 -11.30
N GLY A 60 -6.61 -0.67 -10.87
CA GLY A 60 -5.96 -1.04 -9.61
C GLY A 60 -6.90 -0.94 -8.40
N ARG A 61 -7.74 0.10 -8.34
CA ARG A 61 -8.76 0.26 -7.29
C ARG A 61 -9.89 -0.77 -7.41
N ALA A 62 -10.41 -0.98 -8.62
CA ALA A 62 -11.53 -1.89 -8.86
C ALA A 62 -11.16 -3.36 -8.54
N LEU A 63 -9.98 -3.79 -8.96
CA LEU A 63 -9.48 -5.15 -8.77
C LEU A 63 -8.77 -5.35 -7.41
N LYS A 64 -8.53 -4.25 -6.67
CA LYS A 64 -7.79 -4.24 -5.40
C LYS A 64 -6.39 -4.85 -5.53
N LEU A 65 -5.72 -4.54 -6.63
CA LEU A 65 -4.39 -5.05 -6.96
C LEU A 65 -3.34 -3.93 -6.94
N PRO A 66 -2.06 -4.24 -6.67
CA PRO A 66 -0.98 -3.25 -6.72
C PRO A 66 -0.85 -2.62 -8.11
N LEU A 67 -0.51 -1.34 -8.13
CA LEU A 67 -0.12 -0.63 -9.35
C LEU A 67 1.36 -0.90 -9.65
N LEU A 68 1.66 -1.31 -10.87
CA LEU A 68 3.00 -1.61 -11.37
C LEU A 68 3.34 -0.70 -12.55
N VAL A 69 4.60 -0.30 -12.65
CA VAL A 69 5.19 0.32 -13.83
C VAL A 69 6.12 -0.71 -14.44
N GLU A 70 6.00 -0.90 -15.75
CA GLU A 70 6.86 -1.78 -16.52
C GLU A 70 7.80 -0.94 -17.39
N GLU A 71 9.09 -1.12 -17.17
CA GLU A 71 10.17 -0.49 -17.91
C GLU A 71 10.36 -1.16 -19.29
N LEU A 72 11.09 -0.51 -20.19
CA LEU A 72 11.35 -1.03 -21.56
C LEU A 72 12.12 -2.37 -21.56
N ASP A 73 12.86 -2.66 -20.49
CA ASP A 73 13.54 -3.93 -20.27
C ASP A 73 12.60 -5.04 -19.77
N GLY A 74 11.31 -4.74 -19.61
CA GLY A 74 10.29 -5.65 -19.10
C GLY A 74 10.31 -5.80 -17.57
N ARG A 75 11.09 -5.00 -16.84
CA ARG A 75 11.10 -5.06 -15.38
C ARG A 75 9.86 -4.36 -14.83
N ARG A 76 9.14 -5.06 -13.95
CA ARG A 76 7.96 -4.53 -13.25
C ARG A 76 8.32 -4.08 -11.85
N SER A 77 7.94 -2.87 -11.48
CA SER A 77 8.14 -2.35 -10.13
C SER A 77 6.97 -1.51 -9.65
N THR A 78 6.81 -1.41 -8.34
CA THR A 78 5.80 -0.52 -7.76
C THR A 78 6.33 0.92 -7.76
N PRO A 79 5.55 1.91 -8.20
CA PRO A 79 5.99 3.31 -8.24
C PRO A 79 6.23 3.89 -6.83
N ALA A 80 5.61 3.31 -5.81
CA ALA A 80 5.82 3.65 -4.42
C ALA A 80 6.46 2.48 -3.65
N LYS A 81 7.18 2.81 -2.57
CA LYS A 81 7.67 1.82 -1.63
C LYS A 81 6.48 1.28 -0.83
N LEU A 82 6.18 -0.01 -0.93
CA LEU A 82 5.06 -0.63 -0.19
C LEU A 82 5.58 -1.50 0.96
N LEU A 83 4.83 -1.57 2.05
CA LEU A 83 4.91 -2.60 3.09
C LEU A 83 3.65 -3.47 2.95
N GLY A 84 3.74 -4.57 2.19
CA GLY A 84 2.58 -5.35 1.79
C GLY A 84 1.65 -4.53 0.88
N LEU A 85 0.40 -4.34 1.29
CA LEU A 85 -0.59 -3.51 0.58
C LEU A 85 -0.60 -2.04 1.05
N VAL A 86 0.28 -1.66 1.98
CA VAL A 86 0.31 -0.31 2.55
C VAL A 86 1.42 0.50 1.89
N GLU A 87 1.06 1.67 1.34
CA GLU A 87 2.03 2.62 0.83
C GLU A 87 2.86 3.23 1.96
N VAL A 88 4.18 3.11 1.85
CA VAL A 88 5.14 3.70 2.79
C VAL A 88 5.32 5.17 2.42
N GLY A 89 4.52 6.01 3.05
CA GLY A 89 4.72 7.46 3.02
C GLY A 89 5.91 7.91 3.87
N ARG A 90 6.33 9.17 3.68
CA ARG A 90 7.26 9.82 4.61
C ARG A 90 6.67 9.80 6.03
N PRO A 91 7.44 9.45 7.08
CA PRO A 91 6.96 9.55 8.45
C PRO A 91 6.40 10.94 8.72
N ARG A 92 5.11 11.03 9.01
CA ARG A 92 4.49 12.28 9.44
C ARG A 92 4.51 12.32 10.97
N PRO A 93 4.80 13.48 11.59
CA PRO A 93 4.65 13.59 13.03
C PRO A 93 3.23 13.18 13.39
N ARG A 94 3.10 12.27 14.35
CA ARG A 94 1.79 11.97 14.96
C ARG A 94 1.16 13.32 15.29
N ARG A 95 -0.10 13.55 14.90
CA ARG A 95 -0.82 14.79 15.26
C ARG A 95 -0.69 14.98 16.78
N ARG A 96 0.27 15.80 17.20
CA ARG A 96 0.45 16.22 18.58
C ARG A 96 -0.47 17.41 18.76
N HIS A 97 -1.23 17.40 19.85
CA HIS A 97 -2.27 18.38 20.19
C HIS A 97 -3.56 18.27 19.38
N SER A 98 -4.45 17.38 19.83
CA SER A 98 -5.86 17.81 19.86
C SER A 98 -6.00 18.85 20.97
N LEU A 99 -6.92 19.81 20.83
CA LEU A 99 -7.28 20.77 21.88
C LEU A 99 -7.61 20.11 23.24
N LEU A 100 -7.83 18.79 23.24
CA LEU A 100 -8.17 17.97 24.38
C LEU A 100 -7.02 17.04 24.82
N ALA A 101 -5.77 17.28 24.40
CA ALA A 101 -4.64 16.41 24.74
C ALA A 101 -4.37 16.30 26.25
N GLY A 102 -4.79 17.29 27.05
CA GLY A 102 -4.78 17.22 28.52
C GLY A 102 -5.95 16.43 29.13
N ARG A 103 -6.96 16.05 28.33
CA ARG A 103 -8.09 15.25 28.80
C ARG A 103 -7.80 13.76 28.64
N ARG A 104 -8.28 13.01 29.61
CA ARG A 104 -8.24 11.55 29.57
C ARG A 104 -9.19 11.03 28.49
N PRO A 105 -8.72 10.18 27.54
CA PRO A 105 -9.59 9.54 26.56
C PRO A 105 -10.76 8.80 27.21
N ARG A 106 -11.94 8.81 26.57
CA ARG A 106 -13.21 8.29 27.14
C ARG A 106 -13.11 6.86 27.68
N PHE A 107 -12.32 6.01 27.02
CA PHE A 107 -12.06 4.64 27.50
C PHE A 107 -11.32 4.62 28.84
N LEU A 108 -10.33 5.48 29.01
CA LEU A 108 -9.54 5.55 30.23
C LEU A 108 -10.35 6.16 31.38
N VAL A 109 -11.28 7.09 31.15
CA VAL A 109 -12.13 7.69 32.20
C VAL A 109 -12.84 6.64 33.08
N LYS A 110 -13.23 5.49 32.51
CA LYS A 110 -13.86 4.39 33.25
C LYS A 110 -12.92 3.63 34.19
N ARG A 111 -11.60 3.74 34.01
CA ARG A 111 -10.60 3.06 34.85
C ARG A 111 -10.24 3.93 36.05
N ARG A 112 -10.30 3.38 37.26
CA ARG A 112 -9.75 4.05 38.46
C ARG A 112 -8.26 4.35 38.23
N THR A 113 -7.83 5.58 38.47
CA THR A 113 -6.39 5.91 38.46
C THR A 113 -5.75 5.33 39.71
N GLY A 114 -4.60 4.67 39.56
CA GLY A 114 -3.74 4.38 40.70
C GLY A 114 -3.27 5.70 41.31
N LYS A 115 -3.31 5.81 42.64
CA LYS A 115 -2.68 6.91 43.37
C LYS A 115 -1.35 6.39 43.89
N LEU A 116 -0.25 7.02 43.50
CA LEU A 116 1.03 6.80 44.17
C LEU A 116 0.94 7.50 45.53
N THR A 117 1.04 6.72 46.59
CA THR A 117 1.15 7.19 47.97
C THR A 117 2.61 7.10 48.41
N ALA A 118 2.97 7.74 49.52
CA ALA A 118 4.29 7.57 50.13
C ALA A 118 4.60 6.10 50.50
N SER A 119 3.56 5.29 50.69
CA SER A 119 3.65 3.84 50.93
C SER A 119 3.77 3.00 49.66
N THR A 120 3.69 3.60 48.46
CA THR A 120 3.80 2.84 47.22
C THR A 120 5.26 2.45 46.99
N PRO A 121 5.61 1.16 46.98
CA PRO A 121 6.99 0.73 46.80
C PRO A 121 7.50 1.12 45.42
N VAL A 122 8.63 1.82 45.37
CA VAL A 122 9.35 2.12 44.13
C VAL A 122 10.44 1.08 43.96
N LEU A 123 10.15 0.05 43.16
CA LEU A 123 11.12 -1.00 42.85
C LEU A 123 12.07 -0.48 41.75
N ARG A 124 13.37 -0.37 42.07
CA ARG A 124 14.41 0.08 41.13
C ARG A 124 15.43 -1.04 40.93
N GLY A 125 15.78 -1.33 39.68
CA GLY A 125 16.79 -2.35 39.34
C GLY A 125 16.21 -3.72 38.99
N GLU A 126 14.89 -3.89 39.04
CA GLU A 126 14.23 -5.13 38.64
C GLU A 126 14.35 -5.40 37.14
N ARG A 127 14.62 -6.65 36.76
CA ARG A 127 14.75 -7.09 35.36
C ARG A 127 13.42 -7.48 34.72
N GLU A 128 12.38 -7.75 35.50
CA GLU A 128 11.09 -8.20 34.99
C GLU A 128 9.94 -7.66 35.83
N ILE A 129 8.86 -7.23 35.18
CA ILE A 129 7.70 -6.56 35.79
C ILE A 129 6.50 -7.52 35.92
N ILE A 130 6.68 -8.80 35.58
CA ILE A 130 5.61 -9.80 35.54
C ILE A 130 5.91 -10.90 36.55
N ALA A 131 4.94 -11.20 37.43
CA ALA A 131 5.00 -12.40 38.26
C ALA A 131 4.73 -13.62 37.38
N ARG A 132 5.74 -14.49 37.25
CA ARG A 132 5.57 -15.82 36.64
C ARG A 132 5.16 -16.78 37.76
N ASN A 133 3.93 -17.31 37.68
CA ASN A 133 3.53 -18.52 38.40
C ASN A 133 3.63 -19.70 37.43
#